data_AF-A0A392TIP5-F1
#
_entry.id   AF-A0A392TIP5-F1
#
_cell.length_a   1.000
_cell.length_b   1.000
_cell.length_c   1.000
_cell.angle_alpha   90.00
_cell.angle_beta   90.00
_cell.angle_gamma   90.00
#
_symmetry.space_group_name_H-M   'P 1'
#
loop_
_entity.id
_entity.type
_entity.pdbx_description
1 polymer ?
#
loop_
_entity_poly.entity_id
_entity_poly.type
_entity_poly.pdbx_seq_one_letter_code
_entity_poly.pdbx_strand_id
1 'polypeptide(L)' 'MEVFMDDFSVFGESYQQCLNNLELVLSRCQDSNLVLNWEKCHFMVREDIVLGHRISKKGLEVDRAKVEVIEK' A
#
# COMPACT_ATOMS: atom_id res chain seq x y z
N MET A 1 21.32 0.16 -13.39
CA MET A 1 20.47 0.87 -12.41
C MET A 1 19.44 -0.13 -11.95
N GLU A 2 19.60 -0.67 -10.75
CA GLU A 2 18.63 -1.59 -10.14
C GLU A 2 17.60 -0.73 -9.39
N VAL A 3 16.32 -0.93 -9.69
CA VAL A 3 15.21 -0.23 -9.00
C VAL A 3 14.62 -1.23 -8.01
N PHE A 4 14.74 -0.91 -6.72
CA PHE A 4 14.13 -1.69 -5.64
C PHE A 4 12.79 -1.05 -5.28
N MET A 5 11.72 -1.84 -5.35
CA MET A 5 10.39 -1.44 -4.92
C MET A 5 10.17 -2.05 -3.53
N ASP A 6 10.08 -1.19 -2.50
CA ASP A 6 9.99 -1.61 -1.09
C ASP A 6 8.53 -1.97 -0.75
N ASP A 7 7.61 -1.04 -0.98
CA ASP A 7 6.17 -1.22 -0.76
C ASP A 7 5.36 -0.71 -1.95
N PHE A 8 4.23 -1.35 -2.23
CA PHE A 8 3.21 -0.83 -3.12
C PHE A 8 1.82 -1.00 -2.50
N SER A 9 0.88 -0.18 -2.92
CA SER A 9 -0.50 -0.21 -2.41
C SER A 9 -1.49 -0.36 -3.54
N VAL A 10 -2.52 -1.16 -3.29
CA VAL A 10 -3.59 -1.44 -4.25
C VAL A 10 -4.89 -0.87 -3.71
N PHE A 11 -5.55 -0.03 -4.50
CA PHE A 11 -6.77 0.68 -4.10
C PHE A 11 -7.95 0.30 -4.98
N GLY A 12 -9.16 0.44 -4.44
CA GLY A 12 -10.42 0.35 -5.17
C GLY A 12 -11.52 1.09 -4.43
N GLU A 13 -12.50 1.61 -5.16
CA GLU A 13 -13.63 2.37 -4.58
C GLU A 13 -14.63 1.44 -3.86
N SER A 14 -14.58 0.15 -4.17
CA SER A 14 -15.35 -0.91 -3.52
C SER A 14 -14.46 -2.11 -3.19
N TYR A 15 -14.93 -2.97 -2.29
CA TYR A 15 -14.26 -4.23 -1.96
C TYR A 15 -14.01 -5.09 -3.21
N GLN A 16 -15.02 -5.24 -4.07
CA GLN A 16 -14.91 -6.04 -5.28
C GLN A 16 -13.87 -5.48 -6.25
N GLN A 17 -13.85 -4.15 -6.43
CA GLN A 17 -12.87 -3.51 -7.29
C GLN A 17 -11.44 -3.66 -6.73
N CYS A 18 -11.27 -3.49 -5.41
CA CYS A 18 -9.98 -3.69 -4.75
C CYS A 18 -9.49 -5.14 -4.91
N LEU A 19 -10.38 -6.12 -4.77
CA LEU A 19 -10.07 -7.54 -4.98
C LEU A 19 -9.63 -7.84 -6.42
N ASN A 20 -10.35 -7.32 -7.41
CA ASN A 20 -9.98 -7.48 -8.81
C ASN A 20 -8.61 -6.83 -9.11
N ASN A 21 -8.35 -5.65 -8.54
CA ASN A 21 -7.06 -4.97 -8.69
C ASN A 21 -5.94 -5.75 -8.02
N LEU A 22 -6.18 -6.33 -6.84
CA LEU A 22 -5.22 -7.16 -6.13
C LEU A 22 -4.86 -8.41 -6.95
N GLU A 23 -5.85 -9.08 -7.53
CA GLU A 23 -5.64 -10.24 -8.40
C GLU A 23 -4.74 -9.90 -9.60
N LEU A 24 -4.99 -8.77 -10.27
CA LEU A 24 -4.17 -8.30 -11.38
C LEU A 24 -2.72 -8.04 -10.95
N VAL A 25 -2.52 -7.42 -9.79
CA VAL A 25 -1.17 -7.13 -9.27
C VAL A 25 -0.44 -8.41 -8.89
N LEU A 26 -1.10 -9.35 -8.21
CA LEU A 26 -0.52 -10.65 -7.87
C LEU A 26 -0.14 -11.45 -9.13
N SER A 27 -0.96 -11.42 -10.17
CA SER A 27 -0.63 -12.02 -11.48
C SER A 27 0.62 -11.38 -12.08
N ARG A 28 0.76 -10.05 -12.04
CA ARG A 28 1.98 -9.37 -12.50
C ARG A 28 3.21 -9.69 -11.66
N CYS A 29 3.05 -9.87 -10.34
CA CYS A 29 4.14 -10.31 -9.48
C CYS A 29 4.63 -11.70 -9.88
N GLN A 30 3.71 -12.64 -10.17
CA GLN A 30 4.05 -13.97 -10.67
C GLN A 30 4.78 -13.89 -12.03
N ASP A 31 4.26 -13.11 -12.98
CA ASP A 31 4.85 -12.93 -14.31
C ASP A 31 6.27 -12.33 -14.25
N SER A 32 6.55 -11.52 -13.22
CA SER A 32 7.82 -10.81 -13.03
C SER A 32 8.77 -11.53 -12.07
N ASN A 33 8.42 -12.75 -11.62
CA ASN A 33 9.17 -13.51 -10.60
C ASN A 33 9.40 -12.72 -9.28
N LEU A 34 8.47 -11.84 -8.91
CA LEU A 34 8.49 -11.12 -7.65
C LEU A 34 7.89 -11.98 -6.53
N VAL A 35 8.64 -12.13 -5.45
CA VAL A 35 8.18 -12.81 -4.23
C VAL A 35 7.79 -11.77 -3.20
N LEU A 36 6.53 -11.82 -2.75
CA LEU A 36 6.02 -10.94 -1.70
C LEU A 36 6.23 -11.57 -0.33
N ASN A 37 6.62 -10.76 0.66
CA ASN A 37 6.67 -11.21 2.05
C ASN A 37 5.28 -11.12 2.67
N TRP A 38 4.59 -12.26 2.75
CA TRP A 38 3.22 -12.35 3.27
C TRP A 38 3.07 -11.84 4.71
N GLU A 39 4.10 -11.94 5.55
CA GLU A 39 4.07 -11.46 6.95
C GLU A 39 4.01 -9.93 7.03
N LYS A 40 4.46 -9.23 5.99
CA LYS A 40 4.44 -7.76 5.89
C LYS A 40 3.27 -7.23 5.07
N CYS A 41 2.52 -8.09 4.39
CA CYS A 41 1.41 -7.66 3.54
C CYS A 41 0.15 -7.39 4.37
N HIS A 42 -0.42 -6.20 4.21
CA HIS A 42 -1.71 -5.82 4.78
C HIS A 42 -2.77 -5.89 3.68
N PHE A 43 -3.82 -6.70 3.88
CA PHE A 43 -4.86 -6.91 2.88
C PHE A 43 -6.21 -6.36 3.34
N MET A 44 -6.95 -5.77 2.39
CA MET A 44 -8.35 -5.36 2.57
C MET A 44 -8.59 -4.45 3.78
N VAL A 45 -7.62 -3.58 4.07
CA VAL A 45 -7.71 -2.57 5.13
C VAL A 45 -8.46 -1.33 4.63
N ARG A 46 -9.19 -0.65 5.54
CA ARG A 46 -9.91 0.59 5.22
C ARG A 46 -9.02 1.83 5.30
N GLU A 47 -7.95 1.73 6.07
CA GLU A 47 -6.93 2.74 6.27
C GLU A 47 -5.60 2.06 6.53
N ASP A 48 -4.52 2.66 6.05
CA ASP A 48 -3.16 2.15 6.27
C ASP A 48 -2.13 3.30 6.23
N ILE A 49 -0.93 3.05 6.74
CA ILE A 49 0.20 3.99 6.68
C ILE A 49 1.18 3.50 5.63
N VAL A 50 1.33 4.26 4.55
CA VAL A 50 2.23 3.93 3.44
C VAL A 50 3.20 5.09 3.26
N LEU A 51 4.51 4.81 3.30
CA LEU A 51 5.57 5.83 3.24
C LEU A 51 5.43 6.93 4.31
N GLY A 52 4.74 6.64 5.43
CA GLY A 52 4.40 7.59 6.49
C GLY A 52 3.33 8.61 6.11
N HIS A 53 2.45 8.25 5.18
CA HIS A 53 1.19 8.93 4.93
C HIS A 53 0.05 7.99 5.29
N ARG A 54 -0.94 8.51 6.00
CA ARG A 54 -2.18 7.79 6.29
C ARG A 54 -3.08 7.86 5.07
N ILE A 55 -3.36 6.71 4.48
CA ILE A 55 -4.26 6.60 3.34
C ILE A 55 -5.62 6.13 3.85
N SER A 56 -6.68 6.84 3.48
CA SER A 56 -8.06 6.49 3.83
C SER A 56 -9.02 6.90 2.72
N LYS A 57 -10.32 6.62 2.88
CA LYS A 57 -11.37 7.10 1.97
C LYS A 57 -11.38 8.64 1.81
N LYS A 58 -10.85 9.39 2.78
CA LYS A 58 -10.76 10.86 2.71
C LYS A 58 -9.60 11.35 1.84
N GLY A 59 -8.76 10.45 1.35
CA GLY A 59 -7.56 10.75 0.60
C GLY A 59 -6.30 10.48 1.41
N LEU A 60 -5.23 11.18 1.03
CA LEU A 60 -3.90 11.05 1.60
C LEU A 60 -3.72 12.11 2.70
N GLU A 61 -3.65 11.67 3.95
CA GLU A 61 -3.36 12.52 5.10
C GLU A 61 -1.90 12.29 5.53
N VAL A 62 -1.20 13.34 5.94
CA VAL A 62 0.15 13.18 6.52
C VAL A 62 -0.01 12.48 7.86
N ASP A 63 0.81 11.46 8.12
CA ASP A 63 0.84 10.80 9.43
C ASP A 63 1.16 11.84 10.51
N ARG A 64 0.26 11.97 11.49
CA ARG A 64 0.41 12.91 12.60
C ARG A 64 1.69 12.64 13.40
N ALA A 65 2.15 11.39 13.46
CA ALA A 65 3.40 11.04 14.13
C ALA A 65 4.63 11.72 13.50
N LYS A 66 4.61 12.05 12.20
CA LYS A 66 5.69 12.81 11.55
C LYS A 66 5.61 14.32 11.82
N VAL A 67 4.40 14.85 12.05
CA VAL A 67 4.20 16.28 12.37
C VAL A 67 4.72 16.59 13.78
N GLU A 68 4.47 15.69 14.74
CA GLU A 68 4.91 15.85 16.13
C GLU A 68 6.44 15.85 16.31
N VAL A 69 7.19 15.27 15.36
CA VAL A 69 8.66 15.26 15.38
C VAL A 69 9.26 16.60 14.92
N ILE A 70 8.54 17.38 14.10
CA ILE A 70 9.00 18.66 13.55
C ILE A 70 8.61 19.84 14.46
N GLU A 71 7.57 19.71 15.27
CA GLU A 71 7.13 20.75 16.21
C GLU A 71 8.00 20.87 17.49
N LYS A 72 9.15 20.19 17.57
CA LYS A 72 10.12 20.28 18.68
C LYS A 72 11.39 21.03 18.32
#